data_AF-A0A965KR43-F1
#
_entry.id   AF-A0A965KR43-F1
#
_cell.length_a   1.000
_cell.length_b   1.000
_cell.length_c   1.000
_cell.angle_alpha   90.00
_cell.angle_beta   90.00
_cell.angle_gamma   90.00
#
_symmetry.space_group_name_H-M   'P 1'
#
loop_
_entity.id
_entity.type
_entity.pdbx_description
1 polymer ?
#
loop_
_entity_poly.entity_id
_entity_poly.type
_entity_poly.pdbx_seq_one_letter_code
_entity_poly.pdbx_strand_id
1 'polypeptide(L)'
;MGFLAYLLVGGIVGAATSHYFPGFSPRNKSSGRLKRPKSVLLWTISLGVLGAATASYSGQMTGLFTSGQMLEWGSAILGAFILSQIYLLLRRP
;
A
#
# COMPACT_ATOMS: atom_id res chain seq x y z
N MET A 1 14.20 4.18 11.46
CA MET A 1 13.51 3.35 12.48
C MET A 1 12.23 3.96 13.07
N GLY A 2 11.95 5.27 12.94
CA GLY A 2 10.61 5.81 13.32
C GLY A 2 9.54 5.70 12.23
N PHE A 3 9.93 5.83 10.96
CA PHE A 3 8.98 5.86 9.83
C PHE A 3 8.16 4.58 9.64
N LEU A 4 8.78 3.40 9.79
CA LEU A 4 8.07 2.12 9.71
C LEU A 4 6.98 2.02 10.79
N ALA A 5 7.23 2.56 11.99
CA ALA A 5 6.24 2.63 13.04
C ALA A 5 5.06 3.55 12.64
N TYR A 6 5.33 4.70 12.01
CA TYR A 6 4.26 5.56 11.48
C TYR A 6 3.45 4.88 10.37
N LEU A 7 4.08 4.11 9.47
CA LEU A 7 3.35 3.35 8.45
C LEU A 7 2.52 2.23 9.05
N LEU A 8 3.05 1.52 10.05
CA LEU A 8 2.32 0.45 10.73
C LEU A 8 1.11 1.00 11.49
N VAL A 9 1.32 2.05 12.30
CA VAL A 9 0.26 2.70 13.07
C VAL A 9 -0.76 3.33 12.11
N GLY A 10 -0.32 4.08 11.11
CA GLY A 10 -1.20 4.68 10.10
C GLY A 10 -1.98 3.63 9.31
N GLY A 11 -1.38 2.49 8.98
CA GLY A 11 -2.03 1.38 8.30
C GLY A 11 -3.10 0.70 9.16
N ILE A 12 -2.80 0.42 10.43
CA ILE A 12 -3.76 -0.17 11.38
C ILE A 12 -4.91 0.81 11.64
N VAL A 13 -4.61 2.09 11.89
CA VAL A 13 -5.62 3.14 12.10
C VAL A 13 -6.47 3.32 10.84
N GLY A 14 -5.87 3.30 9.66
CA GLY A 14 -6.60 3.37 8.39
C GLY A 14 -7.52 2.16 8.17
N ALA A 15 -7.04 0.95 8.47
CA ALA A 15 -7.84 -0.27 8.42
C ALA A 15 -8.99 -0.24 9.43
N ALA A 16 -8.74 0.15 10.67
CA ALA A 16 -9.75 0.31 11.72
C ALA A 16 -10.80 1.35 11.31
N THR A 17 -10.37 2.50 10.82
CA THR A 17 -11.28 3.55 10.34
C THR A 17 -12.16 3.05 9.19
N SER A 18 -11.61 2.24 8.28
CA SER A 18 -12.38 1.63 7.19
C SER A 18 -13.40 0.58 7.66
N HIS A 19 -13.15 -0.07 8.80
CA HIS A 19 -14.03 -1.08 9.37
C HIS A 19 -15.15 -0.46 10.23
N TYR A 20 -14.80 0.49 11.10
CA TYR A 20 -15.74 1.13 12.04
C TYR A 20 -16.49 2.33 11.44
N PHE A 21 -15.90 3.04 10.47
CA PHE A 21 -16.51 4.24 9.86
C PHE A 21 -16.61 4.12 8.33
N PRO A 22 -17.48 3.23 7.80
CA PRO A 22 -17.66 3.08 6.36
C PRO A 22 -18.19 4.35 5.68
N GLY A 23 -18.83 5.27 6.44
CA GLY A 23 -19.45 6.51 5.95
C GLY A 23 -18.48 7.65 5.60
N PHE A 24 -17.31 7.73 6.23
CA PHE A 24 -16.36 8.84 6.08
C PHE A 24 -15.22 8.54 5.10
N SER A 25 -15.16 7.33 4.54
CA SER A 25 -14.17 6.98 3.53
C SER A 25 -14.57 7.57 2.17
N PRO A 26 -13.67 8.23 1.41
CA PRO A 26 -13.91 8.64 0.02
C PRO A 26 -14.35 7.49 -0.89
N ARG A 27 -14.11 6.24 -0.45
CA ARG A 27 -14.56 4.99 -1.07
C ARG A 27 -16.09 4.83 -1.10
N ASN A 28 -16.83 5.51 -0.23
CA ASN A 28 -18.28 5.34 -0.07
C ASN A 28 -19.14 6.25 -0.97
N LYS A 29 -18.55 7.27 -1.62
CA LYS A 29 -19.28 8.10 -2.60
C LYS A 29 -19.52 7.40 -3.95
N SER A 30 -18.88 6.26 -4.20
CA SER A 30 -19.12 5.43 -5.37
C SER A 30 -20.12 4.32 -5.01
N SER A 31 -21.40 4.66 -5.09
CA SER A 31 -22.58 3.80 -4.90
C SER A 31 -22.70 2.63 -5.91
N GLY A 32 -21.64 1.84 -6.08
CA GLY A 32 -21.61 0.75 -7.06
C GLY A 32 -20.36 -0.13 -7.05
N ARG A 33 -19.48 -0.06 -6.04
CA ARG A 33 -18.29 -0.94 -6.01
C ARG A 33 -18.56 -2.19 -5.20
N LEU A 34 -18.85 -3.27 -5.94
CA LEU A 34 -18.71 -4.68 -5.58
C LEU A 34 -17.95 -4.87 -4.26
N LYS A 35 -18.58 -5.54 -3.28
CA LYS A 35 -17.91 -6.10 -2.11
C LYS A 35 -16.64 -6.81 -2.60
N ARG A 36 -15.48 -6.15 -2.51
CA ARG A 36 -14.22 -6.76 -2.98
C ARG A 36 -14.01 -7.97 -2.10
N PRO A 37 -13.83 -9.16 -2.69
CA PRO A 37 -13.66 -10.36 -1.89
C PRO A 37 -12.42 -10.20 -1.01
N LYS A 38 -12.46 -10.75 0.21
CA LYS A 38 -11.34 -10.67 1.17
C LYS A 38 -10.01 -11.13 0.55
N SER A 39 -10.07 -12.03 -0.43
CA SER A 39 -8.92 -12.47 -1.23
C SER A 39 -8.25 -11.35 -2.02
N VAL A 40 -9.00 -10.38 -2.56
CA VAL A 40 -8.44 -9.22 -3.28
C VAL A 40 -7.71 -8.30 -2.33
N LEU A 41 -8.24 -8.13 -1.11
CA LEU A 41 -7.58 -7.33 -0.09
C LEU A 41 -6.24 -7.98 0.31
N LEU A 42 -6.25 -9.28 0.58
CA LEU A 42 -5.03 -10.05 0.88
C LEU A 42 -4.01 -9.94 -0.24
N TRP A 43 -4.43 -10.13 -1.50
CA TRP A 43 -3.53 -10.00 -2.65
C TRP A 43 -2.96 -8.59 -2.81
N THR A 44 -3.78 -7.55 -2.61
CA THR A 44 -3.26 -6.17 -2.66
C THR A 44 -2.27 -5.88 -1.54
N ILE A 45 -2.47 -6.42 -0.33
CA ILE A 45 -1.53 -6.24 0.78
C ILE A 45 -0.22 -6.97 0.47
N SER A 46 -0.28 -8.23 0.04
CA SER A 46 0.91 -9.02 -0.29
C SER A 46 1.71 -8.40 -1.43
N LEU A 47 1.04 -7.90 -2.47
CA LEU A 47 1.69 -7.19 -3.57
C LEU A 47 2.23 -5.83 -3.13
N GLY A 48 1.55 -5.14 -2.21
CA GLY A 48 2.09 -3.93 -1.59
C GLY A 48 3.42 -4.19 -0.86
N VAL A 49 3.48 -5.26 -0.06
CA VAL A 49 4.70 -5.67 0.66
C VAL A 49 5.82 -6.04 -0.32
N LEU A 50 5.51 -6.83 -1.35
CA LEU A 50 6.47 -7.20 -2.38
C LEU A 50 6.97 -5.97 -3.15
N GLY A 51 6.07 -5.07 -3.55
CA GLY A 51 6.40 -3.83 -4.24
C GLY A 51 7.29 -2.91 -3.41
N ALA A 52 7.02 -2.77 -2.11
CA ALA A 52 7.89 -2.05 -1.19
C ALA A 52 9.28 -2.68 -1.10
N ALA A 53 9.35 -4.01 -0.88
CA ALA A 53 10.62 -4.72 -0.76
C ALA A 53 11.45 -4.61 -2.04
N THR A 54 10.83 -4.80 -3.21
CA THR A 54 11.51 -4.66 -4.50
C THR A 54 11.98 -3.23 -4.74
N ALA A 55 11.17 -2.21 -4.42
CA ALA A 55 11.57 -0.81 -4.62
C ALA A 55 12.69 -0.36 -3.67
N SER A 56 12.67 -0.79 -2.41
CA SER A 56 13.78 -0.52 -1.48
C SER A 56 15.04 -1.27 -1.88
N TYR A 57 14.94 -2.56 -2.21
CA TYR A 57 16.10 -3.37 -2.57
C TYR A 57 16.73 -2.93 -3.89
N SER A 58 15.92 -2.66 -4.92
CA SER A 58 16.43 -2.14 -6.20
C SER A 58 17.05 -0.74 -6.05
N GLY A 59 16.48 0.12 -5.20
CA GLY A 59 17.03 1.45 -4.89
C GLY A 59 18.39 1.39 -4.20
N GLN A 60 18.60 0.41 -3.31
CA GLN A 60 19.90 0.15 -2.69
C GLN A 60 20.90 -0.45 -3.68
N MET A 61 20.48 -1.40 -4.52
CA MET A 61 21.34 -2.06 -5.52
C MET A 61 21.83 -1.13 -6.62
N THR A 62 21.00 -0.16 -7.02
CA THR A 62 21.35 0.86 -8.02
C THR A 62 22.18 2.01 -7.44
N GLY A 63 22.46 1.97 -6.13
CA GLY A 63 23.21 3.02 -5.43
C GLY A 63 22.47 4.36 -5.35
N LEU A 64 21.16 4.38 -5.68
CA LEU A 64 20.37 5.61 -5.66
C LEU A 64 20.24 6.16 -4.24
N PHE A 65 20.03 5.28 -3.25
CA PHE A 65 19.80 5.67 -1.85
C PHE A 65 20.50 4.74 -0.87
N THR A 66 20.94 5.30 0.26
CA THR A 66 21.50 4.56 1.40
C THR A 66 20.39 4.12 2.35
N SER A 67 20.59 3.01 3.05
CA SER A 67 19.61 2.50 4.00
C SER A 67 19.30 3.51 5.11
N GLY A 68 18.01 3.70 5.39
CA GLY A 68 17.49 4.63 6.39
C GLY A 68 17.18 6.04 5.88
N GLN A 69 17.52 6.38 4.63
CA GLN A 69 17.21 7.70 4.04
C GLN A 69 15.74 7.85 3.67
N MET A 70 15.21 9.09 3.73
CA MET A 70 13.83 9.43 3.32
C MET A 70 13.45 8.94 1.92
N LEU A 71 14.40 8.84 1.01
CA LEU A 71 14.17 8.35 -0.35
C LEU A 71 13.91 6.84 -0.43
N GLU A 72 14.53 6.02 0.42
CA GLU A 72 14.22 4.59 0.50
C GLU A 72 12.77 4.38 0.95
N TRP A 73 12.33 5.22 1.89
CA TRP A 73 10.97 5.19 2.42
C TRP A 73 9.95 5.65 1.37
N GLY A 74 10.29 6.68 0.60
CA GLY A 74 9.47 7.16 -0.52
C GLY A 74 9.36 6.14 -1.65
N SER A 75 10.48 5.49 -2.00
CA SER A 75 10.48 4.43 -3.02
C SER A 75 9.67 3.22 -2.56
N ALA A 76 9.74 2.83 -1.28
CA ALA A 76 8.94 1.76 -0.71
C ALA A 76 7.42 2.03 -0.82
N ILE A 77 6.98 3.25 -0.47
CA ILE A 77 5.56 3.65 -0.59
C ILE A 77 5.13 3.60 -2.06
N LEU A 78 5.94 4.19 -2.96
CA LEU A 78 5.62 4.21 -4.38
C LEU A 78 5.56 2.80 -4.97
N GLY A 79 6.51 1.93 -4.62
CA GLY A 79 6.53 0.53 -5.05
C GLY A 79 5.32 -0.24 -4.57
N ALA A 80 4.96 -0.10 -3.28
CA ALA A 80 3.78 -0.73 -2.71
C ALA A 80 2.49 -0.27 -3.40
N PHE A 81 2.38 1.03 -3.67
CA PHE A 81 1.21 1.60 -4.32
C PHE A 81 1.11 1.16 -5.78
N ILE A 82 2.18 1.30 -6.57
CA ILE A 82 2.18 0.97 -8.00
C ILE A 82 1.82 -0.50 -8.21
N LEU A 83 2.46 -1.43 -7.50
CA LEU A 83 2.23 -2.86 -7.71
C LEU A 83 0.78 -3.27 -7.35
N SER A 84 0.26 -2.71 -6.25
CA SER A 84 -1.13 -2.93 -5.83
C SER A 84 -2.14 -2.35 -6.83
N GLN A 85 -1.85 -1.18 -7.40
CA GLN A 85 -2.72 -0.51 -8.36
C GLN A 85 -2.73 -1.20 -9.72
N ILE A 86 -1.57 -1.69 -10.19
CA ILE A 86 -1.48 -2.51 -11.42
C ILE A 86 -2.35 -3.76 -11.28
N TYR A 87 -2.26 -4.48 -10.16
CA TYR A 87 -3.11 -5.65 -9.91
C TYR A 87 -4.60 -5.32 -9.93
N LEU A 88 -4.99 -4.20 -9.30
CA LEU A 88 -6.38 -3.77 -9.29
C LEU A 88 -6.88 -3.30 -10.67
N LEU A 89 -6.00 -2.74 -11.51
CA LEU A 89 -6.31 -2.35 -12.88
C LEU A 89 -6.46 -3.58 -13.78
N LEU A 90 -5.52 -4.53 -13.71
CA LEU A 90 -5.54 -5.76 -14.51
C LEU A 90 -6.76 -6.65 -14.19
N ARG A 91 -7.24 -6.60 -12.94
CA ARG A 91 -8.41 -7.38 -12.48
C ARG A 91 -9.74 -6.66 -12.72
N ARG A 92 -9.78 -5.47 -13.32
CA ARG A 92 -11.05 -4.87 -13.74
C ARG A 92 -11.58 -5.67 -14.94
N PRO A 93 -12.86 -6.11 -14.92
CA PRO A 93 -13.48 -6.75 -16.06
C PRO A 93 -13.60 -5.77 -17.24
#